data_AF-A0A8H4TVD9-F1
#
_entry.id   AF-A0A8H4TVD9-F1
#
_cell.length_a   1.000
_cell.length_b   1.000
_cell.length_c   1.000
_cell.angle_alpha   90.00
_cell.angle_beta   90.00
_cell.angle_gamma   90.00
#
_symmetry.space_group_name_H-M   'P 1'
#
loop_
_entity.id
_entity.type
_entity.pdbx_description
1 polymer ?
#
loop_
_entity_poly.entity_id
_entity_poly.type
_entity_poly.pdbx_seq_one_letter_code
_entity_poly.pdbx_strand_id
1 'polypeptide(L)'
;QTKVTPVLVWTAFNKDVQFREFRFLASEDDHKLSTEFNEKMRGWIEDGKIKPNRPKVLAGGLDAVKGGFQEHRDGKISAEKLVYEL
;
A
#
# COMPACT_ATOMS: atom_id res chain seq x y z
N GLN A 1 -10.80 -30.21 -7.01
CA GLN A 1 -11.56 -29.01 -7.46
C GLN A 1 -10.96 -27.80 -6.72
N THR A 2 -10.65 -26.70 -7.40
CA THR A 2 -9.99 -25.52 -6.78
C THR A 2 -11.03 -24.55 -6.25
N LYS A 3 -10.83 -24.04 -5.02
CA LYS A 3 -11.66 -22.99 -4.42
C LYS A 3 -11.04 -21.63 -4.67
N VAL A 4 -11.79 -20.73 -5.30
CA VAL A 4 -11.42 -19.32 -5.47
C VAL A 4 -12.09 -18.51 -4.37
N THR A 5 -11.33 -17.73 -3.62
CA THR A 5 -11.83 -16.87 -2.53
C THR A 5 -11.44 -15.43 -2.82
N PRO A 6 -12.39 -14.48 -2.84
CA PRO A 6 -12.05 -13.07 -2.94
C PRO A 6 -11.33 -12.62 -1.66
N VAL A 7 -10.25 -11.86 -1.79
CA VAL A 7 -9.50 -11.28 -0.69
C VAL A 7 -9.48 -9.76 -0.82
N LEU A 8 -9.55 -9.06 0.31
CA LEU A 8 -9.48 -7.60 0.35
C LEU A 8 -8.53 -7.17 1.46
N VAL A 9 -7.49 -6.43 1.10
CA VAL A 9 -6.42 -6.01 2.03
C VAL A 9 -6.92 -5.21 3.25
N TRP A 10 -8.09 -4.59 3.16
CA TRP A 10 -8.65 -3.76 4.24
C TRP A 10 -9.17 -4.55 5.44
N THR A 11 -9.31 -5.89 5.34
CA THR A 11 -9.61 -6.74 6.52
C THR A 11 -8.49 -6.69 7.57
N ALA A 12 -7.26 -6.30 7.18
CA ALA A 12 -6.13 -6.03 8.08
C ALA A 12 -6.43 -4.96 9.16
N PHE A 13 -7.42 -4.09 8.94
CA PHE A 13 -7.87 -3.10 9.91
C PHE A 13 -8.83 -3.66 10.98
N ASN A 14 -9.13 -4.97 10.93
CA ASN A 14 -10.08 -5.67 11.80
C ASN A 14 -11.46 -5.00 11.86
N LYS A 15 -12.00 -4.63 10.70
CA LYS A 15 -13.31 -4.02 10.57
C LYS A 15 -14.08 -4.71 9.46
N ASP A 16 -15.41 -4.72 9.58
CA ASP A 16 -16.29 -5.03 8.46
C ASP A 16 -16.08 -4.00 7.36
N VAL A 17 -15.92 -4.48 6.13
CA VAL A 17 -15.68 -3.66 4.95
C VAL A 17 -16.72 -3.99 3.90
N GLN A 18 -17.46 -2.98 3.47
CA GLN A 18 -18.31 -3.04 2.29
C GLN A 18 -17.57 -2.42 1.10
N PHE A 19 -17.36 -3.21 0.05
CA PHE A 19 -16.80 -2.72 -1.22
C PHE A 19 -17.77 -3.04 -2.35
N ARG A 20 -18.49 -2.03 -2.82
CA ARG A 20 -19.60 -2.18 -3.79
C ARG A 20 -20.59 -3.23 -3.31
N GLU A 21 -20.79 -4.33 -4.03
CA GLU A 21 -21.64 -5.47 -3.68
C GLU A 21 -21.00 -6.47 -2.72
N PHE A 22 -19.67 -6.42 -2.53
CA PHE A 22 -18.94 -7.38 -1.72
C PHE A 22 -18.88 -6.95 -0.25
N ARG A 23 -19.19 -7.89 0.63
CA ARG A 23 -19.04 -7.73 2.08
C ARG A 23 -17.91 -8.61 2.58
N PHE A 24 -16.95 -7.99 3.26
CA PHE A 24 -15.83 -8.65 3.93
C PHE A 24 -16.00 -8.42 5.43
N LEU A 25 -16.04 -9.50 6.20
CA LEU A 25 -16.11 -9.39 7.66
C LEU A 25 -14.74 -9.02 8.22
N ALA A 26 -14.75 -8.45 9.43
CA ALA A 26 -13.52 -8.30 10.21
C ALA A 26 -12.77 -9.64 10.31
N SER A 27 -11.44 -9.58 10.18
CA SER A 27 -10.55 -10.74 10.21
C SER A 27 -9.45 -10.51 11.24
N GLU A 28 -9.54 -11.22 12.37
CA GLU A 28 -8.49 -11.17 13.39
C GLU A 28 -7.16 -11.69 12.87
N ASP A 29 -7.18 -12.69 11.98
CA ASP A 29 -5.97 -13.30 11.45
C ASP A 29 -5.23 -12.32 10.51
N ASP A 30 -5.96 -11.65 9.61
CA ASP A 30 -5.36 -10.61 8.76
C ASP A 30 -4.82 -9.45 9.59
N HIS A 31 -5.51 -9.10 10.67
CA HIS A 31 -5.08 -8.05 11.59
C HIS A 31 -3.80 -8.42 12.34
N LYS A 32 -3.71 -9.63 12.89
CA LYS A 32 -2.52 -10.12 13.59
C LYS A 32 -1.33 -10.17 12.64
N LEU A 33 -1.52 -10.73 11.44
CA LEU A 33 -0.47 -10.80 10.42
C LEU A 33 0.02 -9.41 9.99
N SER A 34 -0.92 -8.48 9.73
CA SER A 34 -0.56 -7.12 9.33
C SER A 34 0.15 -6.37 10.45
N THR A 35 -0.29 -6.53 11.71
CA THR A 35 0.35 -5.90 12.87
C THR A 35 1.79 -6.40 13.01
N GLU A 36 2.00 -7.72 13.01
CA GLU A 36 3.33 -8.34 13.08
C GLU A 36 4.24 -7.86 11.95
N PHE A 37 3.71 -7.80 10.71
CA PHE A 37 4.45 -7.30 9.56
C PHE A 37 4.89 -5.85 9.73
N ASN A 38 4.00 -4.96 10.20
CA ASN A 38 4.31 -3.54 10.40
C ASN A 38 5.31 -3.33 11.54
N GLU A 39 5.22 -4.11 12.62
CA GLU A 39 6.17 -4.08 13.73
C GLU A 39 7.59 -4.48 13.28
N LYS A 40 7.70 -5.52 12.44
CA LYS A 40 8.99 -6.00 11.92
C LYS A 40 9.56 -5.14 10.78
N MET A 41 8.71 -4.40 10.07
CA MET A 41 9.08 -3.64 8.87
C MET A 41 10.26 -2.69 9.09
N ARG A 42 10.25 -1.94 10.20
CA ARG A 42 11.34 -0.98 10.52
C ARG A 42 12.70 -1.68 10.54
N GLY A 43 12.81 -2.77 11.30
CA GLY A 43 14.06 -3.52 11.41
C GLY A 43 14.49 -4.13 10.08
N TRP A 44 13.55 -4.60 9.25
CA TRP A 44 13.89 -5.13 7.93
C TRP A 44 14.39 -4.08 6.94
N ILE A 45 13.93 -2.83 7.06
CA ILE A 45 14.44 -1.70 6.28
C ILE A 45 15.84 -1.32 6.77
N GLU A 46 16.03 -1.20 8.09
CA GLU A 46 17.32 -0.85 8.71
C GLU A 46 18.40 -1.91 8.39
N ASP A 47 18.04 -3.20 8.41
CA ASP A 47 18.91 -4.32 8.06
C ASP A 47 19.14 -4.47 6.53
N GLY A 48 18.43 -3.71 5.69
CA GLY A 48 18.49 -3.82 4.23
C GLY A 48 17.85 -5.09 3.64
N LYS A 49 17.12 -5.88 4.43
CA LYS A 49 16.35 -7.06 3.97
C LYS A 49 15.21 -6.65 3.03
N ILE A 50 14.63 -5.48 3.26
CA ILE A 50 13.66 -4.84 2.39
C ILE A 50 14.24 -3.52 1.91
N LYS A 51 14.37 -3.36 0.59
CA LYS A 51 14.81 -2.12 -0.04
C LYS A 51 13.65 -1.48 -0.79
N PRO A 52 13.24 -0.24 -0.47
CA PRO A 52 12.20 0.46 -1.21
C PRO A 52 12.71 0.86 -2.61
N ASN A 53 11.77 1.12 -3.52
CA ASN A 53 12.08 1.76 -4.80
C ASN A 53 12.71 3.14 -4.60
N ARG A 54 13.50 3.60 -5.57
CA ARG A 54 14.12 4.93 -5.52
C ARG A 54 13.02 6.00 -5.41
N PRO A 55 13.04 6.87 -4.39
CA PRO A 55 12.08 7.96 -4.31
C PRO A 55 12.41 9.04 -5.35
N LYS A 56 11.40 9.47 -6.10
CA LYS A 56 11.42 10.69 -6.91
C LYS A 56 10.61 11.73 -6.15
N VAL A 57 11.32 12.62 -5.47
CA VAL A 57 10.71 13.66 -4.63
C VAL A 57 10.21 14.81 -5.53
N LEU A 58 8.94 15.15 -5.40
CA LEU A 58 8.28 16.22 -6.14
C LEU A 58 8.00 17.38 -5.18
N ALA A 59 8.52 18.55 -5.55
CA ALA A 59 8.24 19.80 -4.85
C ALA A 59 6.85 20.35 -5.21
N GLY A 60 6.33 21.26 -4.38
CA GLY A 60 5.03 21.90 -4.59
C GLY A 60 3.90 21.33 -3.72
N GLY A 61 4.22 20.62 -2.65
CA GLY A 61 3.24 20.19 -1.65
C GLY A 61 2.13 19.32 -2.24
N LEU A 62 0.92 19.53 -1.71
CA LEU A 62 -0.27 18.81 -2.16
C LEU A 62 -0.70 19.18 -3.59
N ASP A 63 -0.31 20.34 -4.12
CA ASP A 63 -0.65 20.75 -5.49
C ASP A 63 0.03 19.86 -6.54
N ALA A 64 1.21 19.33 -6.23
CA ALA A 64 1.96 18.43 -7.10
C ALA A 64 1.32 17.04 -7.27
N VAL A 65 0.41 16.64 -6.36
CA VAL A 65 -0.21 15.30 -6.35
C VAL A 65 -0.96 15.00 -7.65
N LYS A 66 -1.74 15.96 -8.16
CA LYS A 66 -2.48 15.79 -9.42
C LYS A 66 -1.55 15.50 -10.59
N GLY A 67 -0.42 16.22 -10.66
CA GLY A 67 0.61 16.03 -11.68
C GLY A 67 1.25 14.64 -11.57
N GLY A 68 1.60 14.20 -10.37
CA GLY A 68 2.19 12.87 -10.18
C GLY A 68 1.25 11.70 -10.52
N PHE A 69 -0.07 11.84 -10.30
CA PHE A 69 -1.04 10.89 -10.84
C PHE A 69 -1.08 10.88 -12.37
N GLN A 70 -0.88 12.03 -13.01
CA GLN A 70 -0.82 12.08 -14.47
C GLN A 70 0.44 11.38 -15.00
N GLU A 71 1.59 11.55 -14.35
CA GLU A 71 2.84 10.85 -14.71
C GLU A 71 2.68 9.31 -14.65
N HIS A 72 1.90 8.79 -13.70
CA HIS A 72 1.53 7.37 -13.66
C HIS A 72 0.67 6.94 -14.86
N ARG A 73 -0.34 7.74 -15.23
CA ARG A 73 -1.22 7.43 -16.38
C ARG A 73 -0.47 7.48 -17.70
N ASP A 74 0.47 8.41 -17.83
CA ASP A 74 1.30 8.60 -19.02
C ASP A 74 2.41 7.52 -19.14
N GLY A 75 2.56 6.64 -18.15
CA GLY A 75 3.58 5.58 -18.15
C GLY A 75 5.02 6.08 -17.98
N LYS A 76 5.21 7.28 -17.42
CA LYS A 76 6.54 7.93 -17.29
C LYS A 76 7.37 7.44 -16.11
N ILE A 77 6.79 6.61 -15.23
CA ILE A 77 7.43 6.17 -13.99
C ILE A 77 7.92 4.74 -14.17
N SER A 78 9.22 4.53 -13.97
CA SER A 78 9.86 3.22 -14.03
C SER A 78 10.76 3.01 -12.83
N ALA A 79 10.48 1.98 -12.04
CA ALA A 79 11.23 1.60 -10.83
C ALA A 79 11.40 2.74 -9.78
N GLU A 80 10.55 3.75 -9.82
CA GLU A 80 10.56 4.88 -8.90
C GLU A 80 9.26 4.98 -8.12
N LYS A 81 9.35 5.54 -6.91
CA LYS A 81 8.18 5.91 -6.10
C LYS A 81 8.10 7.42 -6.05
N LEU A 82 7.01 8.01 -6.56
CA LEU A 82 6.76 9.43 -6.35
C LEU A 82 6.52 9.70 -4.86
N VAL A 83 7.21 10.70 -4.32
CA VAL A 83 7.08 11.20 -2.95
C VAL A 83 6.86 12.70 -3.04
N TYR A 84 5.92 13.25 -2.29
CA TYR A 84 5.59 14.68 -2.34
C TYR A 84 6.12 15.34 -1.07
N GLU A 85 6.94 16.37 -1.24
CA GLU A 85 7.45 17.18 -0.13
C GLU A 85 6.39 18.20 0.28
N LEU A 86 5.98 18.18 1.55
CA LEU A 86 4.96 19.06 2.13
C LEU A 86 5.52 20.44 2.49
#